data_AF-A0A6C2TZC3-F1
#
_entry.id   AF-A0A6C2TZC3-F1
#
_cell.length_a   1.000
_cell.length_b   1.000
_cell.length_c   1.000
_cell.angle_alpha   90.00
_cell.angle_beta   90.00
_cell.angle_gamma   90.00
#
_symmetry.space_group_name_H-M   'P 1'
#
loop_
_entity.id
_entity.type
_entity.pdbx_description
1 polymer ?
#
loop_
_entity_poly.entity_id
_entity_poly.type
_entity_poly.pdbx_seq_one_letter_code
_entity_poly.pdbx_strand_id
1 'polypeptide(L)'
;MMPPQRNKGLDSLPITQYALCTMSAVEIICRNCGADTLLKREAVYDGFTKTGEKRLCSSCGFEYASESDVPFKAKANEPRIFTDADRSAKVEVFDETENRQLCRYCANYIVNPFTQFCSVHKKEVQATDTCGRFEQATDKDDSDSPI
;
A
#
# COMPACT_ATOMS: atom_id res chain seq x y z
N MET A 1 -30.90 -44.57 -12.71
CA MET A 1 -30.21 -43.56 -11.88
C MET A 1 -29.23 -42.83 -12.77
N MET A 2 -29.52 -41.57 -13.11
CA MET A 2 -28.66 -40.70 -13.91
C MET A 2 -27.58 -40.05 -13.02
N PRO A 3 -26.35 -39.84 -13.52
CA PRO A 3 -25.39 -38.96 -12.87
C PRO A 3 -25.68 -37.48 -13.24
N PRO A 4 -25.70 -36.54 -12.29
CA PRO A 4 -25.70 -35.13 -12.64
C PRO A 4 -24.26 -34.59 -12.78
N GLN A 5 -23.92 -34.35 -14.05
CA GLN A 5 -23.30 -33.16 -14.65
C GLN A 5 -22.34 -32.26 -13.85
N ARG A 6 -21.17 -32.09 -14.47
CA ARG A 6 -20.17 -31.00 -14.41
C ARG A 6 -20.72 -29.61 -14.06
N ASN A 7 -19.99 -28.90 -13.21
CA ASN A 7 -19.84 -27.45 -13.33
C ASN A 7 -18.38 -27.13 -13.67
N LYS A 8 -18.16 -26.71 -14.92
CA LYS A 8 -17.00 -25.96 -15.37
C LYS A 8 -17.37 -24.47 -15.32
N GLY A 9 -16.41 -23.62 -14.97
CA GLY A 9 -16.52 -22.17 -15.19
C GLY A 9 -16.63 -21.37 -13.90
N LEU A 10 -15.52 -21.21 -13.20
CA LEU A 10 -15.25 -19.94 -12.53
C LEU A 10 -14.21 -19.26 -13.41
N ASP A 11 -14.76 -18.51 -14.35
CA ASP A 11 -14.05 -17.61 -15.22
C ASP A 11 -13.17 -16.69 -14.38
N SER A 12 -11.90 -16.71 -14.76
CA SER A 12 -10.91 -15.67 -14.49
C SER A 12 -11.51 -14.29 -14.76
N LEU A 13 -11.96 -13.61 -13.71
CA LEU A 13 -12.21 -12.18 -13.76
C LEU A 13 -10.86 -11.47 -13.68
N PRO A 14 -10.46 -10.67 -14.69
CA PRO A 14 -9.24 -9.92 -14.64
C PRO A 14 -9.35 -8.82 -13.59
N ILE A 15 -8.39 -8.80 -12.67
CA ILE A 15 -8.13 -7.71 -11.73
C ILE A 15 -7.61 -6.52 -12.55
N THR A 16 -8.47 -5.86 -13.31
CA THR A 16 -8.14 -4.64 -14.05
C THR A 16 -9.27 -3.64 -13.92
N GLN A 17 -9.45 -3.12 -12.71
CA GLN A 17 -10.11 -1.84 -12.54
C GLN A 17 -9.60 -1.11 -11.29
N TYR A 18 -8.27 -1.11 -11.09
CA TYR A 18 -7.68 0.06 -10.46
C TYR A 18 -7.90 1.21 -11.42
N ALA A 19 -8.85 2.08 -11.08
CA ALA A 19 -9.06 3.35 -11.75
C ALA A 19 -7.69 4.00 -11.93
N LEU A 20 -7.28 4.13 -13.19
CA LEU A 20 -6.19 5.00 -13.59
C LEU A 20 -6.59 6.39 -13.11
N CYS A 21 -6.14 6.75 -11.92
CA CYS A 21 -6.06 8.12 -11.48
C CYS A 21 -4.94 8.73 -12.32
N THR A 22 -5.23 9.00 -13.59
CA THR A 22 -4.34 9.75 -14.48
C THR A 22 -4.08 11.06 -13.78
N MET A 23 -2.88 11.21 -13.22
CA MET A 23 -2.46 12.45 -12.58
C MET A 23 -2.56 13.55 -13.63
N SER A 24 -3.64 14.33 -13.56
CA SER A 24 -3.89 15.41 -14.50
C SER A 24 -2.79 16.45 -14.36
N ALA A 25 -2.39 17.05 -15.47
CA ALA A 25 -1.40 18.12 -15.44
C ALA A 25 -1.88 19.23 -14.48
N VAL A 26 -0.95 19.76 -13.69
CA VAL A 26 -1.22 20.79 -12.66
C VAL A 26 -0.43 22.07 -12.94
N GLU A 27 0.73 21.96 -13.57
CA GLU A 27 1.58 23.10 -13.90
C GLU A 27 1.06 23.87 -15.12
N ILE A 28 0.89 25.18 -14.96
CA ILE A 28 0.31 26.07 -15.98
C ILE A 28 1.09 27.38 -16.07
N ILE A 29 1.05 28.01 -17.24
CA ILE A 29 1.51 29.40 -17.42
C ILE A 29 0.26 30.27 -17.55
N CYS A 30 -0.12 30.99 -16.50
CA CYS A 30 -1.40 31.69 -16.46
C CYS A 30 -1.56 32.70 -17.61
N ARG A 31 -2.65 32.62 -18.39
CA ARG A 31 -2.93 33.58 -19.48
C ARG A 31 -3.19 35.01 -18.98
N ASN A 32 -3.66 35.16 -17.74
CA ASN A 32 -4.02 36.46 -17.17
C ASN A 32 -2.81 37.18 -16.57
N CYS A 33 -2.03 36.51 -15.72
CA CYS A 33 -0.89 37.14 -15.04
C CYS A 33 0.49 36.74 -15.60
N GLY A 34 0.56 35.79 -16.53
CA GLY A 34 1.83 35.29 -17.09
C GLY A 34 2.67 34.44 -16.13
N ALA A 35 2.25 34.27 -14.87
CA ALA A 35 3.02 33.55 -13.87
C ALA A 35 3.05 32.05 -14.13
N ASP A 36 4.20 31.44 -13.81
CA ASP A 36 4.38 30.01 -13.69
C ASP A 36 3.77 29.54 -12.36
N THR A 37 2.69 28.77 -12.43
CA THR A 37 1.85 28.50 -11.26
C THR A 37 1.16 27.15 -11.40
N LEU A 38 0.58 26.69 -10.29
CA LEU A 38 -0.27 25.51 -10.25
C LEU A 38 -1.74 25.86 -10.50
N LEU A 39 -2.47 24.96 -11.15
CA LEU A 39 -3.92 25.01 -11.29
C LEU A 39 -4.59 24.49 -10.00
N LYS A 40 -5.38 25.35 -9.35
CA LYS A 40 -6.19 24.99 -8.19
C LYS A 40 -7.56 24.52 -8.66
N ARG A 41 -7.98 23.32 -8.25
CA ARG A 41 -9.32 22.78 -8.53
C ARG A 41 -10.17 22.84 -7.26
N GLU A 42 -11.18 23.69 -7.24
CA GLU A 42 -12.10 23.84 -6.10
C GLU A 42 -13.43 23.16 -6.42
N ALA A 43 -13.83 22.20 -5.59
CA ALA A 43 -15.11 21.51 -5.76
C ALA A 43 -16.27 22.46 -5.40
N VAL A 44 -17.26 22.55 -6.29
CA VAL A 44 -18.52 23.25 -6.05
C VAL A 44 -19.54 22.21 -5.60
N TYR A 45 -20.23 22.51 -4.50
CA TYR A 45 -21.24 21.63 -3.91
C TYR A 45 -22.61 22.32 -3.93
N ASP A 46 -23.65 21.53 -4.14
CA ASP A 46 -25.03 21.88 -3.81
C ASP A 46 -25.50 20.93 -2.70
N GLY A 47 -25.58 21.45 -1.47
CA GLY A 47 -25.73 20.63 -0.27
C GLY A 47 -24.56 19.66 -0.07
N PHE A 48 -24.86 18.35 -0.02
CA PHE A 48 -23.86 17.27 0.12
C PHE A 48 -23.42 16.67 -1.22
N THR A 49 -23.92 17.18 -2.34
CA THR A 49 -23.61 16.65 -3.67
C THR A 49 -22.60 17.56 -4.38
N LYS A 50 -21.48 17.00 -4.87
CA LYS A 50 -20.53 17.74 -5.71
C LYS A 50 -21.17 17.97 -7.08
N THR A 51 -21.44 19.24 -7.42
CA THR A 51 -22.08 19.63 -8.68
C THR A 51 -21.09 20.07 -9.75
N GLY A 52 -19.86 20.40 -9.37
CA GLY A 52 -18.83 20.76 -10.34
C GLY A 52 -17.47 21.05 -9.72
N GLU A 53 -16.61 21.63 -10.52
CA GLU A 53 -15.29 22.10 -10.11
C GLU A 53 -14.93 23.41 -10.82
N LYS A 54 -14.42 24.37 -10.05
CA LYS A 54 -13.80 25.58 -10.56
C LYS A 54 -12.31 25.36 -10.72
N ARG A 55 -11.75 25.93 -11.78
CA ARG A 55 -10.33 25.80 -12.13
C ARG A 55 -9.69 27.18 -12.04
N LEU A 56 -8.91 27.42 -11.01
CA LEU A 56 -8.37 28.74 -10.67
C LEU A 56 -6.85 28.77 -10.82
N CYS A 57 -6.33 29.91 -11.26
CA CYS A 57 -4.91 30.22 -11.13
C CYS A 57 -4.54 30.41 -9.65
N SER A 58 -3.55 29.67 -9.14
CA SER A 58 -3.14 29.80 -7.72
C SER A 58 -2.46 31.15 -7.40
N SER A 59 -1.91 31.85 -8.40
CA SER A 59 -1.25 33.14 -8.22
C SER A 59 -2.21 34.33 -8.24
N CYS A 60 -3.14 34.39 -9.19
CA CYS A 60 -4.01 35.56 -9.39
C CYS A 60 -5.52 35.28 -9.25
N GLY A 61 -5.93 34.03 -9.01
CA GLY A 61 -7.33 33.65 -8.83
C GLY A 61 -8.18 33.64 -10.10
N PHE A 62 -7.59 33.78 -11.29
CA PHE A 62 -8.34 33.76 -12.55
C PHE A 62 -9.02 32.41 -12.79
N GLU A 63 -10.31 32.42 -13.12
CA GLU A 63 -11.14 31.23 -13.35
C GLU A 63 -11.17 30.83 -14.83
N TYR A 64 -10.80 29.58 -15.10
CA TYR A 64 -10.89 28.97 -16.43
C TYR A 64 -12.23 28.25 -16.60
N ALA A 65 -12.91 28.52 -17.72
CA ALA A 65 -14.21 27.93 -18.03
C ALA A 65 -14.13 26.42 -18.30
N SER A 66 -13.07 25.97 -18.99
CA SER A 66 -12.87 24.56 -19.34
C SER A 66 -11.43 24.11 -19.07
N GLU A 67 -11.20 22.79 -19.01
CA GLU A 67 -9.85 22.24 -18.88
C GLU A 67 -9.02 22.47 -20.16
N SER A 68 -9.64 22.49 -21.34
CA SER A 68 -8.97 22.79 -22.60
C SER A 68 -8.47 24.23 -22.72
N ASP A 69 -9.06 25.17 -21.99
CA ASP A 69 -8.61 26.56 -21.96
C ASP A 69 -7.35 26.76 -21.11
N VAL A 70 -7.01 25.78 -20.28
CA VAL A 70 -5.90 25.85 -19.35
C VAL A 70 -4.58 25.63 -20.11
N PRO A 71 -3.65 26.60 -20.08
CA PRO A 71 -2.33 26.50 -20.72
C PRO A 71 -1.38 25.62 -19.90
N PHE A 72 -1.56 24.30 -19.97
CA PHE A 72 -0.68 23.34 -19.28
C PHE A 72 0.74 23.34 -19.84
N LYS A 73 1.71 23.21 -18.95
CA LYS A 73 3.10 22.99 -19.32
C LYS A 73 3.30 21.55 -19.81
N ALA A 74 4.02 21.40 -20.92
CA ALA A 74 4.43 20.10 -21.40
C ALA A 74 5.55 19.54 -20.51
N LYS A 75 5.35 18.34 -19.96
CA LYS A 75 6.37 17.58 -19.21
C LYS A 75 7.40 16.93 -20.14
N ALA A 76 7.99 17.70 -21.05
CA ALA A 76 8.74 17.13 -22.17
C ALA A 76 10.10 16.57 -21.75
N ASN A 77 10.69 16.98 -20.61
CA ASN A 77 12.04 16.57 -20.23
C ASN A 77 12.23 16.62 -18.70
N GLU A 78 11.61 15.71 -17.97
CA GLU A 78 12.06 15.45 -16.60
C GLU A 78 13.42 14.73 -16.67
N PRO A 79 14.50 15.29 -16.09
CA PRO A 79 15.79 14.62 -16.07
C PRO A 79 15.66 13.33 -15.26
N ARG A 80 16.14 12.21 -15.81
CA ARG A 80 16.21 10.94 -15.09
C ARG A 80 17.38 10.98 -14.11
N ILE A 81 17.13 11.56 -12.93
CA ILE A 81 18.16 11.76 -11.89
C ILE A 81 18.54 10.43 -11.23
N PHE A 82 17.60 9.48 -11.13
CA PHE A 82 17.86 8.15 -10.58
C PHE A 82 17.56 7.10 -11.62
N THR A 83 18.57 6.29 -11.90
CA THR A 83 18.50 5.14 -12.80
C THR A 83 18.61 3.86 -11.98
N ASP A 84 18.28 2.73 -12.61
CA ASP A 84 18.47 1.42 -11.97
C ASP A 84 19.97 1.14 -11.67
N ALA A 85 20.88 1.81 -12.38
CA ALA A 85 22.32 1.74 -12.11
C ALA A 85 22.73 2.42 -10.78
N ASP A 86 21.92 3.36 -10.27
CA ASP A 86 22.16 4.00 -8.96
C ASP A 86 21.68 3.12 -7.79
N ARG A 87 21.03 1.99 -8.09
CA ARG A 87 20.54 1.07 -7.08
C ARG A 87 21.70 0.29 -6.48
N SER A 88 21.96 0.49 -5.20
CA SER A 88 22.90 -0.36 -4.45
C SER A 88 22.51 -1.83 -4.56
N ALA A 89 23.50 -2.71 -4.62
CA ALA A 89 23.27 -4.15 -4.59
C ALA A 89 22.42 -4.54 -3.36
N LYS A 90 21.47 -5.46 -3.55
CA LYS A 90 20.68 -5.99 -2.45
C LYS A 90 21.61 -6.70 -1.47
N VAL A 91 21.69 -6.21 -0.24
CA VAL A 91 22.41 -6.88 0.85
C VAL A 91 21.38 -7.65 1.67
N GLU A 92 21.51 -8.97 1.69
CA GLU A 92 20.76 -9.82 2.61
C GLU A 92 21.60 -9.95 3.89
N VAL A 93 21.15 -9.26 4.94
CA VAL A 93 21.88 -9.16 6.23
C VAL A 93 21.51 -10.31 7.17
N PHE A 94 20.36 -10.96 6.95
CA PHE A 94 19.82 -11.97 7.85
C PHE A 94 19.57 -13.27 7.09
N ASP A 95 20.04 -14.37 7.65
CA ASP A 95 19.67 -15.70 7.20
C ASP A 95 18.30 -16.07 7.80
N GLU A 96 17.44 -16.73 7.01
CA GLU A 96 16.12 -17.20 7.49
C GLU A 96 16.23 -18.20 8.67
N THR A 97 17.43 -18.72 8.93
CA THR A 97 17.70 -19.67 10.00
C THR A 97 17.97 -19.02 11.35
N GLU A 98 18.38 -17.75 11.40
CA GLU A 98 18.78 -17.08 12.64
C GLU A 98 17.61 -17.00 13.64
N ASN A 99 16.40 -16.78 13.13
CA ASN A 99 15.20 -16.66 13.95
C ASN A 99 14.63 -18.00 14.44
N ARG A 100 15.16 -19.15 13.98
CA ARG A 100 14.55 -20.47 14.25
C ARG A 100 14.72 -20.94 15.69
N GLN A 101 15.52 -20.26 16.51
CA GLN A 101 15.77 -20.61 17.92
C GLN A 101 15.10 -19.66 18.92
N LEU A 102 14.29 -18.71 18.43
CA LEU A 102 13.57 -17.77 19.29
C LEU A 102 12.38 -18.44 19.96
N CYS A 103 12.07 -18.04 21.20
CA CYS A 103 10.96 -18.56 21.99
C CYS A 103 9.63 -18.58 21.23
N ARG A 104 9.36 -17.61 20.34
CA ARG A 104 8.17 -17.60 19.48
C ARG A 104 7.93 -18.91 18.72
N TYR A 105 8.99 -19.57 18.29
CA TYR A 105 8.95 -20.80 17.49
C TYR A 105 9.13 -22.07 18.32
N CYS A 106 9.16 -21.94 19.66
CA CYS A 106 9.32 -23.06 20.57
C CYS A 106 7.97 -23.75 20.81
N ALA A 107 7.95 -25.08 20.83
CA ALA A 107 6.78 -25.89 21.16
C ALA A 107 6.21 -25.59 22.56
N ASN A 108 7.06 -25.05 23.45
CA ASN A 108 6.77 -24.79 24.86
C ASN A 108 6.38 -23.32 25.13
N TYR A 109 6.19 -22.53 24.07
CA TYR A 109 5.78 -21.13 24.14
C TYR A 109 4.26 -20.99 24.10
N ILE A 110 3.70 -20.37 25.12
CA ILE A 110 2.25 -20.18 25.27
C ILE A 110 1.95 -18.69 25.10
N VAL A 111 1.15 -18.38 24.09
CA VAL A 111 0.61 -17.04 23.86
C VAL A 111 -0.69 -16.90 24.63
N ASN A 112 -0.67 -16.11 25.71
CA ASN A 112 -1.88 -15.61 26.35
C ASN A 112 -2.02 -14.11 25.96
N PRO A 113 -3.24 -13.61 25.71
CA PRO A 113 -3.49 -12.20 25.43
C PRO A 113 -2.79 -11.20 26.37
N PHE A 114 -2.54 -11.58 27.63
CA PHE A 114 -1.93 -10.71 28.63
C PHE A 114 -0.46 -11.00 28.92
N THR A 115 0.01 -12.24 28.71
CA THR A 115 1.37 -12.65 29.06
C THR A 115 1.92 -13.68 28.08
N GLN A 116 3.23 -13.61 27.85
CA GLN A 116 3.96 -14.59 27.05
C GLN A 116 4.73 -15.49 28.02
N PHE A 117 4.45 -16.79 28.01
CA PHE A 117 4.91 -17.68 29.08
C PHE A 117 5.59 -18.94 28.54
N CYS A 118 6.66 -19.36 29.21
CA CYS A 118 7.35 -20.62 28.93
C CYS A 118 6.87 -21.72 29.87
N SER A 119 6.30 -22.81 29.33
CA SER A 119 5.79 -23.95 30.11
C SER A 119 6.90 -24.68 30.89
N VAL A 120 8.11 -24.74 30.32
CA VAL A 120 9.26 -25.45 30.90
C VAL A 120 9.90 -24.68 32.07
N HIS A 121 10.15 -23.38 31.87
CA HIS A 121 10.80 -22.55 32.89
C HIS A 121 9.82 -21.89 33.87
N LYS A 122 8.51 -22.00 33.60
CA LYS A 122 7.43 -21.42 34.41
C LYS A 122 7.63 -19.94 34.72
N LYS A 123 8.06 -19.18 33.72
CA LYS A 123 8.28 -17.72 33.80
C LYS A 123 7.78 -17.02 32.54
N GLU A 124 7.55 -15.73 32.68
CA GLU A 124 7.32 -14.84 31.56
C GLU A 124 8.59 -14.75 30.68
N VAL A 125 8.40 -14.77 29.36
CA VAL A 125 9.47 -14.71 28.35
C VAL A 125 9.02 -13.81 27.20
N GLN A 126 9.99 -13.20 26.51
CA GLN A 126 9.71 -12.46 25.27
C GLN A 126 9.81 -13.39 24.06
N ALA A 127 9.04 -13.08 23.00
CA ALA A 127 9.08 -13.80 21.74
C ALA A 127 10.49 -13.93 21.12
N THR A 128 11.37 -12.95 21.38
CA THR A 128 12.76 -12.88 20.89
C THR A 128 13.79 -13.49 21.85
N ASP A 129 13.38 -14.04 22.99
CA ASP A 129 14.31 -14.70 23.90
C ASP A 129 14.80 -16.03 23.31
N THR A 130 16.00 -16.47 23.72
CA THR A 130 16.56 -17.79 23.39
C THR A 130 16.81 -18.60 24.66
N CYS A 131 16.69 -19.93 24.62
CA CYS A 131 17.02 -20.79 25.75
C CYS A 131 17.66 -22.11 25.33
N GLY A 132 18.44 -22.74 26.22
CA GLY A 132 19.10 -24.02 25.94
C GLY A 132 18.19 -25.25 25.94
N ARG A 133 16.89 -25.08 26.21
CA ARG A 133 15.86 -26.14 26.15
C ARG A 133 14.86 -25.88 25.02
N PHE A 134 15.33 -25.28 23.94
CA PHE A 134 14.51 -24.98 22.78
C PHE A 134 14.11 -26.28 22.05
N GLU A 135 12.82 -26.41 21.77
CA GLU A 135 12.25 -27.49 20.97
C GLU A 135 11.38 -26.85 19.90
N GLN A 136 11.65 -27.11 18.62
CA GLN A 136 10.91 -26.46 17.54
C GLN A 136 9.45 -26.92 17.54
N ALA A 137 8.52 -25.97 17.48
CA ALA A 137 7.11 -26.28 17.30
C ALA A 137 6.92 -27.02 15.96
N THR A 138 6.22 -28.15 15.99
CA THR A 138 5.71 -28.76 14.76
C THR A 138 4.61 -27.87 14.23
N ASP A 139 4.65 -27.53 12.93
CA ASP A 139 3.64 -26.70 12.27
C ASP A 139 2.23 -27.21 12.64
N LYS A 140 1.52 -26.42 13.45
CA LYS A 140 0.08 -26.56 13.63
C LYS A 140 -0.54 -25.60 12.65
N ASP A 141 -1.28 -26.14 11.68
CA ASP A 141 -2.04 -25.37 10.70
C ASP A 141 -2.75 -24.18 11.40
N ASP A 142 -2.47 -22.97 10.93
CA ASP A 142 -3.10 -21.69 11.32
C ASP A 142 -4.56 -21.64 10.85
N SER A 143 -5.35 -22.68 11.13
CA SER A 143 -6.74 -22.82 10.73
C SER A 143 -7.66 -23.11 11.91
N ASP A 144 -7.49 -22.42 13.03
CA ASP A 144 -8.63 -22.21 13.94
C ASP A 144 -8.38 -21.00 14.85
N SER A 145 -8.97 -19.87 14.49
CA SER A 145 -9.22 -18.77 15.42
C SER A 145 -10.63 -18.28 15.15
N PRO A 146 -11.63 -18.73 15.93
CA PRO A 146 -12.93 -18.10 15.94
C PRO A 146 -12.81 -16.69 16.53
N ILE A 147 -13.35 -15.72 15.80
CA ILE A 147 -13.56 -14.32 16.20
C ILE A 147 -14.53 -14.27 17.39
#